data_AF-A0A627BNK3-F1
#
_entry.id   AF-A0A627BNK3-F1
#
_cell.length_a   1.000
_cell.length_b   1.000
_cell.length_c   1.000
_cell.angle_alpha   90.00
_cell.angle_beta   90.00
_cell.angle_gamma   90.00
#
_symmetry.space_group_name_H-M   'P 1'
#
loop_
_entity.id
_entity.type
_entity.pdbx_description
1 polymer ?
#
loop_
_entity_poly.entity_id
_entity_poly.type
_entity_poly.pdbx_seq_one_letter_code
_entity_poly.pdbx_strand_id
1 'polypeptide(L)'
;MLKKLMMFAGLLGGSVLFSGQALAAADWGACTPDGGTHVFSATLNKTITDTSKNASGIVFRDFWSWDLGGDYDAVCECPEGTATASTYYKATSPLA
;
A
#
# COMPACT_ATOMS: atom_id res chain seq x y z
N MET A 1 -25.36 16.90 -38.64
CA MET A 1 -23.94 17.06 -38.25
C MET A 1 -23.75 17.27 -36.75
N LEU A 2 -24.64 18.00 -36.05
CA LEU A 2 -24.50 18.32 -34.62
C LEU A 2 -24.62 17.13 -33.63
N LYS A 3 -25.38 16.08 -33.98
CA LYS A 3 -25.55 14.86 -33.16
C LYS A 3 -24.28 14.00 -33.05
N LYS A 4 -23.39 14.03 -34.04
CA LYS A 4 -22.11 13.30 -33.98
C LYS A 4 -21.10 13.98 -33.06
N LEU A 5 -21.19 15.30 -32.89
CA LEU A 5 -20.26 16.08 -32.08
C LEU A 5 -20.44 15.83 -30.56
N MET A 6 -21.66 15.51 -30.12
CA MET A 6 -21.95 15.27 -28.70
C MET A 6 -21.55 13.87 -28.20
N MET A 7 -21.39 12.88 -29.09
CA MET A 7 -20.91 11.55 -28.68
C MET A 7 -19.40 11.52 -28.40
N PHE A 8 -18.61 12.36 -29.06
CA PHE A 8 -17.16 12.42 -28.82
C PHE A 8 -16.82 13.15 -27.51
N ALA A 9 -17.62 14.14 -27.10
CA ALA A 9 -17.43 14.83 -25.83
C ALA A 9 -17.76 13.95 -24.61
N GLY A 10 -18.74 13.04 -24.72
CA GLY A 10 -19.10 12.11 -23.64
C GLY A 10 -18.06 11.00 -23.44
N LEU A 11 -17.42 10.52 -24.52
CA LEU A 11 -16.43 9.44 -24.45
C LEU A 11 -15.05 9.92 -23.95
N LEU A 12 -14.71 11.20 -24.20
CA LEU A 12 -13.49 11.83 -23.71
C LEU A 12 -13.63 12.39 -22.28
N GLY A 13 -14.85 12.69 -21.83
CA GLY A 13 -15.11 13.12 -20.44
C GLY A 13 -15.09 11.98 -19.42
N GLY A 14 -15.41 10.75 -19.85
CA GLY A 14 -15.47 9.58 -18.95
C GLY A 14 -14.11 8.97 -18.58
N SER A 15 -13.06 9.25 -19.34
CA SER A 15 -11.70 8.73 -19.11
C SER A 15 -10.90 9.55 -18.09
N VAL A 16 -11.36 10.77 -17.77
CA VAL A 16 -10.71 11.66 -16.77
C VAL A 16 -11.23 11.42 -15.35
N LEU A 17 -12.31 10.64 -15.20
CA LEU A 17 -12.93 10.38 -13.88
C LEU A 17 -12.30 9.18 -13.14
N PHE A 18 -11.39 8.45 -13.79
CA PHE A 18 -10.63 7.36 -13.16
C PHE A 18 -9.17 7.73 -12.86
N SER A 19 -8.73 8.96 -13.15
CA SER A 19 -7.44 9.49 -12.66
C SER A 19 -7.56 10.04 -11.23
N GLY A 20 -8.19 9.25 -10.33
CA GLY A 20 -8.22 9.52 -8.89
C GLY A 20 -6.88 9.24 -8.21
N GLN A 21 -5.76 9.51 -8.88
CA GLN A 21 -4.41 9.31 -8.35
C GLN A 21 -3.64 10.63 -8.53
N ALA A 22 -3.32 11.25 -7.40
CA ALA A 22 -2.33 12.31 -7.24
C ALA A 22 -2.53 13.58 -8.08
N LEU A 23 -3.17 14.59 -7.48
CA LEU A 23 -2.63 15.93 -7.61
C LEU A 23 -1.17 15.87 -7.15
N ALA A 24 -0.24 15.78 -8.10
CA ALA A 24 1.19 15.82 -7.83
C ALA A 24 1.48 17.15 -7.12
N ALA A 25 1.77 17.09 -5.82
CA ALA A 25 2.57 18.12 -5.17
C ALA A 25 3.93 18.03 -5.87
N ALA A 26 4.22 19.01 -6.73
CA ALA A 26 4.83 18.79 -8.05
C ALA A 26 6.13 17.98 -8.17
N ASP A 27 6.86 17.66 -7.10
CA ASP A 27 8.09 16.85 -7.18
C ASP A 27 8.29 15.90 -5.98
N TRP A 28 7.27 15.70 -5.13
CA TRP A 28 7.33 14.69 -4.05
C TRP A 28 6.68 13.39 -4.51
N GLY A 29 7.39 12.26 -4.33
CA GLY A 29 6.94 10.98 -4.86
C GLY A 29 7.25 9.80 -3.94
N ALA A 30 7.38 8.62 -4.55
CA ALA A 30 7.45 7.37 -3.80
C ALA A 30 8.83 7.16 -3.15
N CYS A 31 8.86 6.40 -2.07
CA CYS A 31 10.11 5.91 -1.46
C CYS A 31 10.44 4.52 -1.97
N THR A 32 11.70 4.31 -2.34
CA THR A 32 12.24 3.04 -2.82
C THR A 32 13.36 2.58 -1.89
N PRO A 33 13.37 1.31 -1.44
CA PRO A 33 14.42 0.81 -0.57
C PRO A 33 15.75 0.68 -1.34
N ASP A 34 16.87 0.95 -0.67
CA ASP A 34 18.20 0.69 -1.23
C ASP A 34 18.50 -0.82 -1.17
N GLY A 35 19.06 -1.37 -2.24
CA GLY A 35 19.37 -2.81 -2.34
C GLY A 35 18.17 -3.77 -2.44
N GLY A 36 16.93 -3.26 -2.44
CA GLY A 36 15.70 -4.04 -2.61
C GLY A 36 14.82 -4.11 -1.34
N THR A 37 13.65 -4.74 -1.44
CA THR A 37 12.68 -4.79 -0.34
C THR A 37 13.25 -5.48 0.90
N HIS A 38 13.27 -4.77 2.02
CA HIS A 38 13.64 -5.34 3.32
C HIS A 38 12.60 -6.39 3.77
N VAL A 39 13.07 -7.60 4.11
CA VAL A 39 12.20 -8.72 4.49
C VAL A 39 12.26 -8.98 5.98
N PHE A 40 11.19 -8.65 6.68
CA PHE A 40 10.99 -9.02 8.07
C PHE A 40 10.50 -10.47 8.18
N SER A 41 11.34 -11.36 8.74
CA SER A 41 11.03 -12.78 8.90
C SER A 41 10.65 -13.10 10.35
N ALA A 42 9.37 -13.36 10.59
CA ALA A 42 8.85 -13.69 11.90
C ALA A 42 8.19 -15.08 11.90
N THR A 43 8.48 -15.89 12.92
CA THR A 43 7.89 -17.24 13.04
C THR A 43 6.66 -17.19 13.94
N LEU A 44 5.51 -17.55 13.37
CA LEU A 44 4.26 -17.74 14.11
C LEU A 44 4.12 -19.21 14.52
N ASN A 45 3.98 -19.47 15.82
CA ASN A 45 3.76 -20.82 16.36
C ASN A 45 2.71 -20.77 17.47
N LYS A 46 1.59 -21.49 17.27
CA LYS A 46 0.49 -21.58 18.25
C LYS A 46 0.05 -23.02 18.42
N THR A 47 0.24 -23.56 19.61
CA THR A 47 -0.36 -24.84 20.03
C THR A 47 -1.80 -24.60 20.51
N ILE A 48 -2.76 -25.30 19.91
CA ILE A 48 -4.17 -25.34 20.35
C ILE A 48 -4.33 -26.54 21.28
N THR A 49 -4.51 -26.30 22.57
CA THR A 49 -4.63 -27.37 23.59
C THR A 49 -6.07 -27.81 23.84
N ASP A 50 -7.05 -26.93 23.59
CA ASP A 50 -8.47 -27.24 23.70
C ASP A 50 -9.00 -27.76 22.35
N THR A 51 -9.29 -29.06 22.30
CA THR A 51 -9.77 -29.72 21.07
C THR A 51 -11.13 -29.20 20.60
N SER A 52 -11.94 -28.61 21.48
CA SER A 52 -13.22 -27.99 21.10
C SER A 52 -13.03 -26.75 20.21
N LYS A 53 -11.83 -26.16 20.21
CA LYS A 53 -11.46 -25.01 19.37
C LYS A 53 -10.98 -25.40 17.98
N ASN A 54 -10.85 -26.70 17.68
CA ASN A 54 -10.60 -27.17 16.33
C ASN A 54 -11.92 -27.29 15.54
N ALA A 55 -12.60 -26.15 15.37
CA ALA A 55 -13.88 -26.06 14.70
C ALA A 55 -13.90 -24.89 13.71
N SER A 56 -14.75 -24.99 12.69
CA SER A 56 -14.91 -23.92 11.70
C SER A 56 -15.40 -22.62 12.36
N GLY A 57 -14.86 -21.49 11.91
CA GLY A 57 -15.22 -20.16 12.43
C GLY A 57 -14.52 -19.75 13.73
N ILE A 58 -13.64 -20.59 14.30
CA ILE A 58 -12.82 -20.20 15.45
C ILE A 58 -11.76 -19.18 15.00
N VAL A 59 -11.71 -18.05 15.70
CA VAL A 59 -10.74 -16.97 15.46
C VAL A 59 -9.96 -16.74 16.74
N PHE A 60 -8.64 -16.87 16.67
CA PHE A 60 -7.72 -16.38 17.68
C PHE A 60 -7.34 -14.95 17.30
N ARG A 61 -7.99 -13.96 17.88
CA ARG A 61 -7.75 -12.56 17.53
C ARG A 61 -6.49 -12.04 18.22
N ASP A 62 -5.64 -11.37 17.44
CA ASP A 62 -4.44 -10.66 17.91
C ASP A 62 -3.54 -11.50 18.84
N PHE A 63 -3.49 -12.82 18.64
CA PHE A 63 -2.80 -13.74 19.58
C PHE A 63 -1.27 -13.70 19.46
N TRP A 64 -0.76 -13.02 18.45
CA TRP A 64 0.66 -13.00 18.13
C TRP A 64 1.05 -11.63 17.56
N SER A 65 2.19 -11.14 18.01
CA SER A 65 2.84 -9.91 17.57
C SER A 65 4.32 -10.18 17.32
N TRP A 66 4.96 -9.32 16.54
CA TRP A 66 6.39 -9.37 16.28
C TRP A 66 7.04 -8.03 16.61
N ASP A 67 8.26 -8.11 17.15
CA ASP A 67 9.19 -7.01 17.31
C ASP A 67 10.57 -7.55 16.95
N LEU A 68 11.01 -7.24 15.73
CA LEU A 68 12.22 -7.81 15.15
C LEU A 68 13.42 -6.85 15.18
N GLY A 69 13.18 -5.59 15.61
CA GLY A 69 14.12 -4.50 15.37
C GLY A 69 14.53 -4.39 13.88
N GLY A 70 15.72 -3.84 13.67
CA GLY A 70 16.33 -3.71 12.34
C GLY A 70 16.04 -2.37 11.67
N ASP A 71 17.04 -1.89 10.95
CA ASP A 71 16.97 -0.68 10.14
C ASP A 71 17.14 -1.06 8.67
N TYR A 72 16.52 -0.26 7.79
CA TYR A 72 16.73 -0.34 6.35
C TYR A 72 16.78 1.05 5.76
N ASP A 73 17.60 1.19 4.72
CA ASP A 73 17.76 2.46 4.01
C ASP A 73 16.75 2.56 2.87
N ALA A 74 16.20 3.76 2.67
CA ALA A 74 15.30 4.07 1.58
C ALA A 74 15.49 5.51 1.12
N VAL A 75 15.26 5.74 -0.18
CA VAL A 75 15.33 7.06 -0.81
C VAL A 75 13.98 7.40 -1.40
N CYS A 76 13.50 8.61 -1.12
CA CYS A 76 12.24 9.12 -1.66
C CYS A 76 12.50 10.10 -2.81
N GLU A 77 11.56 10.13 -3.76
CA GLU A 77 11.52 11.18 -4.77
C GLU A 77 11.17 12.52 -4.11
N CYS A 78 12.03 13.52 -4.29
CA CYS A 78 11.94 14.83 -3.66
C CYS A 78 12.24 15.95 -4.68
N PRO A 79 11.66 17.16 -4.51
CA PRO A 79 12.09 18.34 -5.24
C PRO A 79 13.55 18.69 -4.97
N GLU A 80 14.19 19.39 -5.91
CA GLU A 80 15.55 19.90 -5.71
C GLU A 80 15.65 20.83 -4.48
N GLY A 81 16.77 20.73 -3.74
CA GLY A 81 17.06 21.56 -2.57
C GLY A 81 17.04 20.78 -1.25
N THR A 82 16.84 21.49 -0.15
CA THR A 82 16.86 20.94 1.22
C THR A 82 15.47 20.86 1.84
N ALA A 83 14.42 20.87 1.02
CA ALA A 83 13.06 20.75 1.52
C ALA A 83 12.87 19.39 2.17
N THR A 84 12.06 19.33 3.23
CA THR A 84 11.75 18.09 3.96
C THR A 84 10.24 17.90 4.01
N ALA A 85 9.79 16.66 3.88
CA ALA A 85 8.38 16.29 3.99
C ALA A 85 8.21 15.09 4.93
N SER A 86 6.99 14.92 5.45
CA SER A 86 6.62 13.74 6.23
C SER A 86 6.52 12.50 5.34
N THR A 87 7.01 11.37 5.83
CA THR A 87 6.85 10.07 5.17
C THR A 87 5.50 9.46 5.51
N TYR A 88 4.79 8.96 4.50
CA TYR A 88 3.52 8.25 4.65
C TYR A 88 3.70 6.78 4.28
N TYR A 89 3.02 5.89 5.01
CA TYR A 89 3.14 4.44 4.83
C TYR A 89 1.83 3.83 4.33
N LYS A 90 1.95 2.77 3.51
CA LYS A 90 0.82 1.96 3.02
C LYS A 90 1.13 0.48 3.23
N ALA A 91 0.15 -0.26 3.72
CA ALA A 91 0.20 -1.71 3.82
C ALA A 91 -0.83 -2.35 2.89
N THR A 92 -0.47 -3.48 2.28
CA THR A 92 -1.35 -4.28 1.42
C THR A 92 -1.14 -5.75 1.72
N SER A 93 -2.21 -6.55 1.71
CA SER A 93 -2.10 -8.01 1.84
C SER A 93 -1.64 -8.62 0.51
N PRO A 94 -0.56 -9.43 0.49
CA PRO A 94 -0.21 -10.22 -0.69
C PRO A 94 -1.05 -11.50 -0.82
N LEU A 95 -1.85 -11.84 0.19
CA LEU A 95 -2.75 -12.99 0.18
C LEU A 95 -4.10 -12.56 -0.41
N ALA A 96 -4.56 -13.32 -1.40
CA ALA A 96 -5.84 -13.15 -2.08
C ALA A 96 -7.00 -13.80 -1.31
#